data_AF-A0A5J4TKT5-F1
#
_entry.id   AF-A0A5J4TKT5-F1
#
_cell.length_a   1.000
_cell.length_b   1.000
_cell.length_c   1.000
_cell.angle_alpha   90.00
_cell.angle_beta   90.00
_cell.angle_gamma   90.00
#
_symmetry.space_group_name_H-M   'P 1'
#
loop_
_entity.id
_entity.type
_entity.pdbx_description
1 polymer ?
#
loop_
_entity_poly.entity_id
_entity_poly.type
_entity_poly.pdbx_seq_one_letter_code
_entity_poly.pdbx_strand_id
1 'polypeptide(L)'
;EAMEIMFQKELIKEQTGCCETAGLFHRALEHYIELADIIRCIAHTDQIPAEFIVIYVGQISKQKEPKYGYECLRVLSRSKNNVRLCTDIANSWAGKVFNRREIIHIFEENKMIEAVYLHLKSIASTLEENEFLMENNLPDSKSLMILCDKHNFVLSKDINSTELS
;
A
#
# COMPACT_ATOMS: atom_id res chain seq x y z
N GLU A 1 -10.62 34.60 -13.90
CA GLU A 1 -10.95 33.23 -13.41
C GLU A 1 -10.08 32.14 -14.05
N ALA A 2 -10.30 31.68 -15.29
CA ALA A 2 -9.52 30.56 -15.86
C ALA A 2 -8.00 30.83 -15.95
N MET A 3 -7.61 32.05 -16.33
CA MET A 3 -6.20 32.47 -16.41
C MET A 3 -5.54 32.61 -15.03
N GLU A 4 -6.31 32.99 -14.02
CA GLU A 4 -5.85 33.15 -12.63
C GLU A 4 -5.68 31.79 -11.96
N ILE A 5 -6.57 30.83 -12.26
CA ILE A 5 -6.42 29.42 -11.88
C ILE A 5 -5.18 28.81 -12.53
N MET A 6 -4.89 29.10 -13.80
CA MET A 6 -3.66 28.63 -14.46
C MET A 6 -2.41 29.22 -13.80
N PHE A 7 -2.40 30.51 -13.49
CA PHE A 7 -1.25 31.16 -12.85
C PHE A 7 -0.98 30.59 -11.45
N GLN A 8 -2.02 30.30 -10.67
CA GLN A 8 -1.90 29.64 -9.37
C GLN A 8 -1.36 28.20 -9.50
N LYS A 9 -1.79 27.44 -10.53
CA LYS A 9 -1.24 26.10 -10.80
C LYS A 9 0.23 26.13 -11.19
N GLU A 10 0.64 27.09 -12.01
CA GLU A 10 2.04 27.25 -12.43
C GLU A 10 2.93 27.62 -11.24
N LEU A 11 2.46 28.52 -10.36
CA LEU A 11 3.17 28.93 -9.15
C LEU A 11 3.35 27.76 -8.16
N ILE A 12 2.32 26.92 -7.98
CA ILE A 12 2.40 25.71 -7.14
C ILE A 12 3.40 24.71 -7.73
N LYS A 13 3.43 24.59 -9.07
CA LYS A 13 4.36 23.71 -9.78
C LYS A 13 5.82 24.15 -9.63
N GLU A 14 6.07 25.46 -9.68
CA GLU A 14 7.40 26.02 -9.46
C GLU A 14 7.86 25.85 -8.00
N GLN A 15 6.97 26.08 -7.03
CA GLN A 15 7.24 25.87 -5.61
C GLN A 15 7.53 24.40 -5.27
N THR A 16 6.78 23.46 -5.87
CA THR A 16 7.01 22.02 -5.66
C THR A 16 8.33 21.54 -6.24
N GLY A 17 8.76 22.06 -7.40
CA GLY A 17 10.09 21.79 -7.96
C GLY A 17 11.24 22.26 -7.06
N CYS A 18 11.08 23.39 -6.37
CA CYS A 18 12.05 23.86 -5.37
C CYS A 18 12.11 22.95 -4.14
N CYS A 19 10.98 22.42 -3.68
CA CYS A 19 10.92 21.51 -2.54
C CYS A 19 11.69 20.21 -2.80
N GLU A 20 11.61 19.64 -4.00
CA GLU A 20 12.40 18.45 -4.36
C GLU A 20 13.89 18.74 -4.42
N THR A 21 14.26 19.88 -5.01
CA THR A 21 15.66 20.32 -5.09
C THR A 21 16.26 20.58 -3.69
N ALA A 22 15.41 20.92 -2.71
CA ALA A 22 15.77 21.09 -1.30
C ALA A 22 15.66 19.80 -0.46
N GLY A 23 15.28 18.66 -1.05
CA GLY A 23 15.08 17.39 -0.32
C GLY A 23 13.81 17.33 0.55
N LEU A 24 12.88 18.28 0.40
CA LEU A 24 11.64 18.39 1.16
C LEU A 24 10.48 17.61 0.47
N PHE A 25 10.70 16.32 0.24
CA PHE A 25 9.75 15.45 -0.47
C PHE A 25 8.38 15.35 0.22
N HIS A 26 8.36 15.37 1.56
CA HIS A 26 7.12 15.40 2.34
C HIS A 26 6.21 16.57 1.93
N ARG A 27 6.75 17.80 1.87
CA ARG A 27 5.97 19.00 1.48
C ARG A 27 5.60 18.98 0.01
N ALA A 28 6.48 18.44 -0.84
CA ALA A 28 6.18 18.30 -2.25
C ALA A 28 4.94 17.39 -2.48
N LEU A 29 4.82 16.28 -1.75
CA LEU A 29 3.67 15.38 -1.82
C LEU A 29 2.33 16.05 -1.44
N GLU A 30 2.33 17.01 -0.51
CA GLU A 30 1.12 17.75 -0.11
C GLU A 30 0.53 18.58 -1.26
N HIS A 31 1.34 18.91 -2.26
CA HIS A 31 0.96 19.80 -3.35
C HIS A 31 0.91 19.13 -4.73
N TYR A 32 1.48 17.93 -4.87
CA TYR A 32 1.43 17.21 -6.14
C TYR A 32 0.03 16.74 -6.52
N ILE A 33 -0.29 16.92 -7.80
CA ILE A 33 -1.57 16.56 -8.39
C ILE A 33 -1.40 15.43 -9.41
N GLU A 34 -0.30 15.47 -10.17
CA GLU A 34 -0.01 14.52 -11.21
C GLU A 34 0.55 13.22 -10.63
N LEU A 35 -0.01 12.10 -11.06
CA LEU A 35 0.39 10.78 -10.58
C LEU A 35 1.89 10.52 -10.76
N ALA A 36 2.47 10.96 -11.89
CA ALA A 36 3.88 10.78 -12.20
C ALA A 36 4.80 11.48 -11.17
N ASP A 37 4.43 12.67 -10.70
CA ASP A 37 5.20 13.40 -9.70
C ASP A 37 5.06 12.77 -8.32
N ILE A 38 3.84 12.34 -7.97
CA ILE A 38 3.57 11.65 -6.70
C ILE A 38 4.42 10.39 -6.60
N ILE A 39 4.37 9.51 -7.59
CA ILE A 39 5.08 8.22 -7.53
C ILE A 39 6.60 8.38 -7.59
N ARG A 40 7.10 9.46 -8.22
CA ARG A 40 8.53 9.80 -8.23
C ARG A 40 8.98 10.28 -6.84
N CYS A 41 8.21 11.16 -6.23
CA CYS A 41 8.52 11.76 -4.94
C CYS A 41 8.41 10.75 -3.78
N ILE A 42 7.34 9.94 -3.76
CA ILE A 42 7.08 8.96 -2.70
C ILE A 42 8.11 7.82 -2.63
N ALA A 43 8.88 7.61 -3.71
CA ALA A 43 9.94 6.62 -3.76
C ALA A 43 11.11 6.96 -2.81
N HIS A 44 11.27 8.24 -2.43
CA HIS A 44 12.30 8.70 -1.49
C HIS A 44 11.90 8.45 -0.03
N THR A 45 11.61 7.18 0.30
CA THR A 45 11.10 6.77 1.61
C THR A 45 12.04 7.11 2.77
N ASP A 46 13.35 7.16 2.53
CA ASP A 46 14.35 7.54 3.55
C ASP A 46 14.23 9.01 4.01
N GLN A 47 13.60 9.87 3.20
CA GLN A 47 13.47 11.30 3.44
C GLN A 47 12.05 11.71 3.88
N ILE A 48 11.12 10.74 3.96
CA ILE A 48 9.72 10.99 4.31
C ILE A 48 9.34 10.11 5.50
N PRO A 49 8.72 10.66 6.55
CA PRO A 49 8.25 9.86 7.67
C PRO A 49 7.30 8.73 7.22
N ALA A 50 7.58 7.49 7.64
CA ALA A 50 6.80 6.32 7.25
C ALA A 50 5.31 6.46 7.58
N GLU A 51 4.98 7.00 8.76
CA GLU A 51 3.59 7.24 9.18
C GLU A 51 2.86 8.20 8.23
N PHE A 52 3.54 9.25 7.77
CA PHE A 52 2.98 10.16 6.77
C PHE A 52 2.67 9.41 5.47
N ILE A 53 3.61 8.60 4.97
CA ILE A 53 3.40 7.82 3.73
C ILE A 53 2.17 6.92 3.86
N VAL A 54 2.04 6.21 4.99
CA VAL A 54 0.89 5.35 5.26
C VAL A 54 -0.42 6.12 5.14
N ILE A 55 -0.50 7.27 5.80
CA ILE A 55 -1.72 8.09 5.79
C ILE A 55 -1.97 8.66 4.40
N TYR A 56 -0.94 9.23 3.77
CA TYR A 56 -1.00 9.88 2.46
C TYR A 56 -1.55 8.95 1.38
N VAL A 57 -1.01 7.72 1.28
CA VAL A 57 -1.42 6.74 0.26
C VAL A 57 -2.91 6.40 0.37
N GLY A 58 -3.45 6.28 1.59
CA GLY A 58 -4.89 6.07 1.79
C GLY A 58 -5.73 7.29 1.47
N GLN A 59 -5.28 8.50 1.84
CA GLN A 59 -6.01 9.74 1.61
C GLN A 59 -6.06 10.12 0.12
N ILE A 60 -4.92 10.05 -0.59
CA ILE A 60 -4.87 10.40 -2.02
C ILE A 60 -5.78 9.48 -2.84
N SER A 61 -5.89 8.21 -2.44
CA SER A 61 -6.77 7.22 -3.07
C SER A 61 -8.25 7.53 -2.88
N LYS A 62 -8.64 8.16 -1.76
CA LYS A 62 -10.01 8.63 -1.51
C LYS A 62 -10.32 9.94 -2.24
N GLN A 63 -9.34 10.86 -2.26
CA GLN A 63 -9.51 12.20 -2.81
C GLN A 63 -9.50 12.23 -4.34
N LYS A 64 -8.74 11.31 -4.96
CA LYS A 64 -8.60 11.19 -6.42
C LYS A 64 -9.30 9.92 -6.90
N GLU A 65 -8.53 8.97 -7.42
CA GLU A 65 -8.98 7.68 -7.90
C GLU A 65 -8.18 6.57 -7.20
N PRO A 66 -8.74 5.36 -7.00
CA PRO A 66 -8.03 4.25 -6.35
C PRO A 66 -6.68 3.90 -7.00
N LYS A 67 -6.52 4.14 -8.31
CA LYS A 67 -5.27 3.91 -9.05
C LYS A 67 -4.08 4.65 -8.44
N TYR A 68 -4.27 5.83 -7.84
CA TYR A 68 -3.17 6.62 -7.28
C TYR A 68 -2.47 5.87 -6.14
N GLY A 69 -3.22 5.29 -5.22
CA GLY A 69 -2.63 4.52 -4.14
C GLY A 69 -2.07 3.18 -4.58
N TYR A 70 -2.69 2.50 -5.55
CA TYR A 70 -2.13 1.26 -6.09
C TYR A 70 -0.77 1.51 -6.77
N GLU A 71 -0.64 2.59 -7.55
CA GLU A 71 0.64 2.94 -8.17
C GLU A 71 1.69 3.38 -7.13
N CYS A 72 1.29 4.11 -6.08
CA CYS A 72 2.17 4.38 -4.95
C CYS A 72 2.66 3.08 -4.29
N LEU A 73 1.75 2.14 -4.03
CA LEU A 73 2.08 0.85 -3.42
C LEU A 73 3.00 0.02 -4.33
N ARG A 74 2.77 0.03 -5.65
CA ARG A 74 3.65 -0.61 -6.64
C ARG A 74 5.06 -0.02 -6.61
N VAL A 75 5.22 1.29 -6.54
CA VAL A 75 6.55 1.90 -6.48
C VAL A 75 7.24 1.59 -5.15
N LEU A 76 6.53 1.72 -4.03
CA LEU A 76 7.07 1.46 -2.70
C LEU A 76 7.54 0.00 -2.55
N SER A 77 6.78 -0.94 -3.11
CA SER A 77 7.06 -2.39 -3.01
C SER A 77 8.21 -2.87 -3.90
N ARG A 78 8.80 -2.02 -4.76
CA ARG A 78 10.03 -2.36 -5.51
C ARG A 78 11.25 -2.50 -4.62
N SER A 79 11.28 -1.82 -3.48
CA SER A 79 12.37 -1.89 -2.52
C SER A 79 12.05 -2.85 -1.39
N LYS A 80 12.91 -3.86 -1.18
CA LYS A 80 12.77 -4.81 -0.07
C LYS A 80 12.91 -4.15 1.30
N ASN A 81 13.55 -2.98 1.39
CA ASN A 81 13.65 -2.22 2.63
C ASN A 81 12.29 -1.67 3.08
N ASN A 82 11.33 -1.57 2.16
CA ASN A 82 10.00 -1.04 2.44
C ASN A 82 8.98 -2.09 2.87
N VAL A 83 9.38 -3.36 3.12
CA VAL A 83 8.46 -4.44 3.51
C VAL A 83 7.55 -4.00 4.65
N ARG A 84 8.11 -3.45 5.73
CA ARG A 84 7.33 -3.01 6.89
C ARG A 84 6.34 -1.90 6.54
N LEU A 85 6.81 -0.88 5.81
CA LEU A 85 5.99 0.25 5.36
C LEU A 85 4.82 -0.22 4.47
N CYS A 86 5.09 -1.09 3.51
CA CYS A 86 4.07 -1.66 2.62
C CYS A 86 3.05 -2.50 3.40
N THR A 87 3.49 -3.31 4.36
CA THR A 87 2.58 -4.05 5.24
C THR A 87 1.70 -3.10 6.08
N ASP A 88 2.27 -2.02 6.63
CA ASP A 88 1.50 -1.05 7.42
C ASP A 88 0.46 -0.31 6.57
N ILE A 89 0.78 0.03 5.31
CA ILE A 89 -0.20 0.56 4.32
C ILE A 89 -1.32 -0.44 4.10
N ALA A 90 -0.97 -1.70 3.83
CA ALA A 90 -1.94 -2.76 3.60
C ALA A 90 -2.87 -2.93 4.79
N ASN A 91 -2.33 -3.12 6.01
CA ASN A 91 -3.13 -3.28 7.23
C ASN A 91 -4.04 -2.09 7.51
N SER A 92 -3.58 -0.87 7.24
CA SER A 92 -4.34 0.34 7.55
C SER A 92 -5.55 0.54 6.64
N TRP A 93 -5.41 0.20 5.35
CA TRP A 93 -6.33 0.62 4.29
C TRP A 93 -7.00 -0.52 3.50
N ALA A 94 -6.55 -1.76 3.68
CA ALA A 94 -7.18 -2.97 3.15
C ALA A 94 -8.66 -3.08 3.54
N GLY A 95 -9.53 -3.23 2.56
CA GLY A 95 -10.99 -3.32 2.75
C GLY A 95 -11.70 -1.98 3.03
N LYS A 96 -10.96 -0.89 3.25
CA LYS A 96 -11.51 0.46 3.37
C LYS A 96 -11.43 1.22 2.04
N VAL A 97 -10.24 1.20 1.44
CA VAL A 97 -9.94 1.94 0.20
C VAL A 97 -9.32 1.03 -0.83
N PHE A 98 -8.48 0.09 -0.40
CA PHE A 98 -7.86 -0.89 -1.28
C PHE A 98 -8.55 -2.25 -1.22
N ASN A 99 -8.65 -2.90 -2.37
CA ASN A 99 -9.02 -4.29 -2.46
C ASN A 99 -7.85 -5.15 -2.00
N ARG A 100 -8.14 -6.12 -1.13
CA ARG A 100 -7.09 -6.95 -0.53
C ARG A 100 -6.43 -7.90 -1.54
N ARG A 101 -7.16 -8.35 -2.56
CA ARG A 101 -6.60 -9.16 -3.65
C ARG A 101 -5.60 -8.36 -4.47
N GLU A 102 -5.93 -7.12 -4.79
CA GLU A 102 -5.05 -6.25 -5.57
C GLU A 102 -3.76 -5.92 -4.80
N ILE A 103 -3.84 -5.71 -3.49
CA ILE A 103 -2.66 -5.56 -2.64
C ILE A 103 -1.75 -6.80 -2.72
N ILE A 104 -2.33 -7.99 -2.55
CA ILE A 104 -1.57 -9.25 -2.61
C ILE A 104 -0.93 -9.40 -3.98
N HIS A 105 -1.69 -9.15 -5.05
CA HIS A 105 -1.18 -9.19 -6.42
C HIS A 105 0.03 -8.27 -6.62
N ILE A 106 -0.06 -7.00 -6.17
CA ILE A 106 1.05 -6.04 -6.24
C ILE A 106 2.30 -6.54 -5.49
N PHE A 107 2.11 -7.15 -4.31
CA PHE A 107 3.23 -7.70 -3.55
C PHE A 107 3.83 -8.92 -4.23
N GLU A 108 3.03 -9.80 -4.82
CA GLU A 108 3.48 -10.96 -5.60
C GLU A 108 4.26 -10.50 -6.85
N GLU A 109 3.73 -9.54 -7.61
CA GLU A 109 4.40 -8.93 -8.78
C GLU A 109 5.80 -8.42 -8.43
N ASN A 110 5.96 -7.79 -7.27
CA ASN A 110 7.25 -7.26 -6.79
C ASN A 110 8.05 -8.27 -5.94
N LYS A 111 7.62 -9.54 -5.88
CA LYS A 111 8.27 -10.62 -5.11
C LYS A 111 8.43 -10.29 -3.61
N MET A 112 7.50 -9.52 -3.06
CA MET A 112 7.46 -9.08 -1.66
C MET A 112 6.64 -10.07 -0.80
N ILE A 113 7.04 -11.35 -0.86
CA ILE A 113 6.32 -12.45 -0.20
C ILE A 113 6.22 -12.26 1.32
N GLU A 114 7.26 -11.69 1.93
CA GLU A 114 7.25 -11.37 3.36
C GLU A 114 6.12 -10.40 3.74
N ALA A 115 5.85 -9.38 2.93
CA ALA A 115 4.75 -8.45 3.20
C ALA A 115 3.38 -9.12 3.07
N VAL A 116 3.21 -10.07 2.14
CA VAL A 116 1.99 -10.89 2.03
C VAL A 116 1.78 -11.68 3.32
N TYR A 117 2.81 -12.39 3.78
CA TYR A 117 2.75 -13.16 5.03
C TYR A 117 2.39 -12.29 6.23
N LEU A 118 3.07 -11.14 6.40
CA LEU A 118 2.83 -10.23 7.51
C LEU A 118 1.42 -9.62 7.46
N HIS A 119 0.91 -9.29 6.26
CA HIS A 119 -0.44 -8.77 6.09
C HIS A 119 -1.50 -9.82 6.47
N LEU A 120 -1.35 -11.05 5.98
CA LEU A 120 -2.26 -12.16 6.30
C LEU A 120 -2.23 -12.51 7.79
N LYS A 121 -1.05 -12.50 8.41
CA LYS A 121 -0.89 -12.70 9.87
C LYS A 121 -1.65 -11.64 10.66
N SER A 122 -1.56 -10.37 10.26
CA SER A 122 -2.30 -9.27 10.91
C SER A 122 -3.81 -9.46 10.80
N ILE A 123 -4.30 -9.93 9.65
CA ILE A 123 -5.73 -10.24 9.46
C ILE A 123 -6.15 -11.37 10.39
N ALA A 124 -5.40 -12.47 10.45
CA ALA A 124 -5.71 -13.58 11.35
C ALA A 124 -5.71 -13.17 12.82
N SER A 125 -4.71 -12.40 13.28
CA SER A 125 -4.66 -11.89 14.66
C SER A 125 -5.93 -11.10 15.01
N THR A 126 -6.38 -10.24 14.10
CA THR A 126 -7.61 -9.45 14.29
C THR A 126 -8.85 -10.35 14.41
N LEU A 127 -8.84 -11.52 13.78
CA LEU A 127 -9.96 -12.46 13.80
C LEU A 127 -9.91 -13.41 15.00
N GLU A 128 -8.73 -13.80 15.48
CA GLU A 128 -8.58 -14.57 16.73
C GLU A 128 -9.00 -13.74 17.94
N GLU A 129 -8.75 -12.43 17.92
CA GLU A 129 -9.29 -11.48 18.89
C GLU A 129 -10.83 -11.34 18.78
N ASN A 130 -11.42 -11.63 17.61
CA ASN A 130 -12.86 -11.78 17.47
C ASN A 130 -13.27 -13.20 17.93
N GLU A 131 -13.67 -13.28 19.20
CA GLU A 131 -14.12 -14.43 20.00
C GLU A 131 -14.89 -15.57 19.27
N PHE A 132 -15.51 -15.29 18.13
CA PHE A 132 -16.18 -16.26 17.24
C PHE A 132 -15.29 -17.43 16.74
N LEU A 133 -13.97 -17.24 16.60
CA LEU A 133 -13.06 -18.30 16.17
C LEU A 133 -12.60 -19.22 17.31
N MET A 134 -12.54 -18.71 18.54
CA MET A 134 -12.14 -19.46 19.73
C MET A 134 -13.19 -20.52 20.10
N GLU A 135 -14.48 -20.23 19.88
CA GLU A 135 -15.58 -21.18 20.13
C GLU A 135 -15.54 -22.44 19.24
N ASN A 136 -14.87 -22.39 18.08
CA ASN A 136 -14.88 -23.47 17.09
C ASN A 136 -13.58 -24.29 17.03
N ASN A 137 -12.62 -24.03 17.91
CA ASN A 137 -11.45 -24.89 18.16
C ASN A 137 -10.62 -25.25 16.90
N LEU A 138 -10.46 -24.31 15.97
CA LEU A 138 -9.74 -24.53 14.70
C LEU A 138 -8.23 -24.24 14.86
N PRO A 139 -7.34 -25.23 14.65
CA PRO A 139 -5.91 -25.05 14.86
C PRO A 139 -5.21 -24.42 13.65
N ASP A 140 -4.21 -23.59 13.95
CA ASP A 140 -3.01 -23.22 13.19
C ASP A 140 -2.95 -23.52 11.67
N SER A 141 -2.54 -22.51 10.90
CA SER A 141 -2.22 -22.49 9.46
C SER A 141 -3.36 -22.91 8.50
N LYS A 142 -4.13 -23.95 8.79
CA LYS A 142 -5.35 -24.33 8.05
C LYS A 142 -6.47 -23.31 8.22
N SER A 143 -6.56 -22.65 9.37
CA SER A 143 -7.51 -21.56 9.61
C SER A 143 -7.27 -20.38 8.67
N LEU A 144 -6.00 -20.08 8.33
CA LEU A 144 -5.63 -19.04 7.35
C LEU A 144 -6.05 -19.41 5.93
N MET A 145 -5.86 -20.68 5.53
CA MET A 145 -6.27 -21.17 4.20
C MET A 145 -7.79 -21.22 4.04
N ILE A 146 -8.52 -21.70 5.06
CA ILE A 146 -9.99 -21.72 5.09
C ILE A 146 -10.56 -20.30 5.12
N LEU A 147 -9.89 -19.36 5.80
CA LEU A 147 -10.25 -17.95 5.79
C LEU A 147 -10.03 -17.32 4.41
N CYS A 148 -8.93 -17.65 3.74
CA CYS A 148 -8.68 -17.22 2.37
C CYS A 148 -9.79 -17.69 1.43
N ASP A 149 -10.20 -18.96 1.51
CA ASP A 149 -11.32 -19.50 0.75
C ASP A 149 -12.68 -18.87 1.12
N LYS A 150 -12.96 -18.67 2.42
CA LYS A 150 -14.25 -18.16 2.94
C LYS A 150 -14.47 -16.67 2.66
N HIS A 151 -13.40 -15.87 2.61
CA HIS A 151 -13.45 -14.45 2.25
C HIS A 151 -13.05 -14.17 0.80
N ASN A 152 -13.00 -15.22 -0.03
CA ASN A 152 -12.80 -15.13 -1.47
C ASN A 152 -11.40 -14.56 -1.82
N PHE A 153 -10.41 -14.69 -0.94
CA PHE A 153 -9.00 -14.48 -1.28
C PHE A 153 -8.48 -15.74 -1.99
N VAL A 154 -8.59 -15.75 -3.31
CA VAL A 154 -7.84 -16.74 -4.11
C VAL A 154 -6.38 -16.30 -4.06
N LEU A 155 -5.58 -16.92 -3.17
CA LEU A 155 -4.14 -17.00 -3.41
C LEU A 155 -4.00 -17.73 -4.74
N SER A 156 -3.38 -17.08 -5.72
CA SER A 156 -3.14 -17.69 -7.02
C SER A 156 -2.47 -19.06 -6.77
N LYS A 157 -3.08 -20.12 -7.31
CA LYS A 157 -2.53 -21.48 -7.23
C LYS A 157 -1.20 -21.47 -7.97
N ASP A 158 -0.06 -21.17 -7.33
CA ASP A 158 1.28 -21.37 -7.90
C ASP A 158 2.41 -21.23 -6.83
N ILE A 159 2.29 -21.86 -5.65
CA ILE A 159 3.40 -21.90 -4.68
C ILE A 159 3.92 -23.32 -4.37
N ASN A 160 3.36 -24.40 -4.93
CA ASN A 160 3.89 -25.76 -4.68
C ASN A 160 3.98 -26.63 -5.93
N SER A 161 4.97 -26.37 -6.79
CA SER A 161 5.43 -27.38 -7.77
C SER A 161 6.90 -27.26 -8.20
N THR A 162 7.76 -26.52 -7.51
CA THR A 162 9.17 -26.38 -7.99
C THR A 162 10.30 -26.52 -6.97
N GLU A 163 10.04 -27.03 -5.76
CA GLU A 163 11.14 -27.50 -4.90
C GLU A 163 10.79 -28.82 -4.22
N LEU A 164 10.90 -29.91 -4.98
CA LEU A 164 11.26 -31.25 -4.49
C LEU A 164 11.74 -32.07 -5.71
N SER A 165 13.01 -31.86 -6.06
CA SER A 165 13.86 -32.85 -6.74
C SER A 165 15.06 -33.13 -5.86
#